data_AF-V4K4Q9-F1
#
_entry.id   AF-V4K4Q9-F1
#
_cell.length_a   1.000
_cell.length_b   1.000
_cell.length_c   1.000
_cell.angle_alpha   90.00
_cell.angle_beta   90.00
_cell.angle_gamma   90.00
#
_symmetry.space_group_name_H-M   'P 1'
#
loop_
_entity.id
_entity.type
_entity.pdbx_description
1 polymer ?
#
loop_
_entity_poly.entity_id
_entity_poly.type
_entity_poly.pdbx_seq_one_letter_code
_entity_poly.pdbx_strand_id
1 'polypeptide(L)'
;MTFMAGRAKAAIYLALPLVLWPLSFDVFSGRFVYCMAFSTLLLGLLTIAWFRGRLRWFKVNAVAVVLLGALFAFVMYAVFVGGDSLLRHLGLSGYVALVYSMVERTIGKYELAAALIIIGIMEELYWRGGLQELMRGVGGLVGREPWLLSMTYYTLVHLSTLNPALVAGAFAVGLIDGLLADKVGLAASTITHVLWLELMMVLLPL
;
A
#
# COMPACT_ATOMS: atom_id res chain seq x y z
N MET A 1 -23.81 -8.32 -22.68
CA MET A 1 -23.25 -9.10 -21.54
C MET A 1 -21.87 -8.62 -21.06
N THR A 2 -20.99 -8.13 -21.93
CA THR A 2 -19.61 -7.68 -21.58
C THR A 2 -19.54 -6.44 -20.68
N PHE A 3 -20.46 -5.47 -20.82
CA PHE A 3 -20.46 -4.24 -20.03
C PHE A 3 -20.84 -4.44 -18.55
N MET A 4 -21.88 -5.25 -18.28
CA MET A 4 -22.32 -5.56 -16.91
C MET A 4 -21.27 -6.37 -16.14
N ALA A 5 -20.61 -7.32 -16.81
CA ALA A 5 -19.52 -8.09 -16.22
C ALA A 5 -18.33 -7.19 -15.80
N GLY A 6 -18.04 -6.12 -16.57
CA GLY A 6 -17.01 -5.15 -16.23
C GLY A 6 -17.34 -4.34 -14.96
N ARG A 7 -18.59 -3.89 -14.81
CA ARG A 7 -19.04 -3.13 -13.62
C ARG A 7 -19.06 -4.00 -12.36
N ALA A 8 -19.51 -5.25 -12.46
CA ALA A 8 -19.50 -6.19 -11.35
C ALA A 8 -18.07 -6.48 -10.85
N LYS A 9 -17.12 -6.72 -11.78
CA LYS A 9 -15.70 -6.90 -11.43
C LYS A 9 -15.13 -5.69 -10.70
N ALA A 10 -15.37 -4.48 -11.20
CA ALA A 10 -14.91 -3.25 -10.56
C ALA A 10 -15.52 -3.07 -9.16
N ALA A 11 -16.83 -3.32 -8.99
CA ALA A 11 -17.50 -3.22 -7.71
C ALA A 11 -16.93 -4.20 -6.67
N ILE A 12 -16.76 -5.48 -7.05
CA ILE A 12 -16.13 -6.50 -6.19
C ILE A 12 -14.70 -6.07 -5.82
N TYR A 13 -13.93 -5.66 -6.82
CA TYR A 13 -12.53 -5.26 -6.64
C TYR A 13 -12.38 -4.05 -5.70
N LEU A 14 -13.31 -3.10 -5.74
CA LEU A 14 -13.38 -1.98 -4.80
C LEU A 14 -13.81 -2.43 -3.41
N ALA A 15 -14.81 -3.30 -3.29
CA ALA A 15 -15.35 -3.72 -2.00
C ALA A 15 -14.40 -4.61 -1.18
N LEU A 16 -13.53 -5.39 -1.84
CA LEU A 16 -12.69 -6.39 -1.16
C LEU A 16 -11.82 -5.82 -0.02
N PRO A 17 -11.05 -4.73 -0.19
CA PRO A 17 -10.29 -4.16 0.93
C PRO A 17 -11.14 -3.78 2.14
N LEU A 18 -12.39 -3.34 1.95
CA LEU A 18 -13.29 -3.00 3.06
C LEU A 18 -13.60 -4.19 3.97
N VAL A 19 -13.39 -5.42 3.47
CA VAL A 19 -13.53 -6.65 4.23
C VAL A 19 -12.16 -7.18 4.66
N LEU A 20 -11.19 -7.22 3.73
CA LEU A 20 -9.87 -7.82 3.97
C LEU A 20 -9.01 -7.05 4.98
N TRP A 21 -9.10 -5.71 5.00
CA TRP A 21 -8.34 -4.90 5.96
C TRP A 21 -8.80 -5.13 7.40
N PRO A 22 -10.09 -4.98 7.75
CA PRO A 22 -10.55 -5.27 9.11
C PRO A 22 -10.28 -6.71 9.54
N LEU A 23 -10.40 -7.67 8.62
CA LEU A 23 -10.05 -9.06 8.92
C LEU A 23 -8.57 -9.21 9.28
N SER A 24 -7.67 -8.54 8.57
CA SER A 24 -6.22 -8.66 8.80
C SER A 24 -5.77 -7.89 10.03
N PHE A 25 -6.20 -6.63 10.18
CA PHE A 25 -5.76 -5.72 11.25
C PHE A 25 -6.50 -5.92 12.58
N ASP A 26 -7.79 -6.27 12.55
CA ASP A 26 -8.62 -6.28 13.76
C ASP A 26 -8.93 -7.72 14.20
N VAL A 27 -9.51 -8.52 13.31
CA VAL A 27 -10.01 -9.87 13.66
C VAL A 27 -8.88 -10.89 13.82
N PHE A 28 -7.93 -10.90 12.89
CA PHE A 28 -6.81 -11.85 12.86
C PHE A 28 -5.46 -11.19 13.12
N SER A 29 -5.44 -10.13 13.95
CA SER A 29 -4.23 -9.40 14.32
C SER A 29 -3.11 -10.27 14.92
N GLY A 30 -3.45 -11.40 15.55
CA GLY A 30 -2.48 -12.41 16.02
C GLY A 30 -1.80 -13.24 14.93
N ARG A 31 -2.28 -13.15 13.68
CA ARG A 31 -1.72 -13.78 12.48
C ARG A 31 -1.50 -12.74 11.36
N PHE A 32 -1.29 -11.49 11.77
CA PHE A 32 -1.35 -10.30 10.90
C PHE A 32 -0.57 -10.47 9.60
N VAL A 33 0.71 -10.87 9.67
CA VAL A 33 1.57 -11.00 8.48
C VAL A 33 1.02 -12.03 7.48
N TYR A 34 0.50 -13.17 7.95
CA TYR A 34 -0.10 -14.17 7.06
C TYR A 34 -1.40 -13.68 6.42
N CYS A 35 -2.25 -13.00 7.19
CA CYS A 35 -3.49 -12.42 6.70
C CYS A 35 -3.25 -11.30 5.70
N MET A 36 -2.25 -10.45 5.95
CA MET A 36 -1.82 -9.42 4.99
C MET A 36 -1.24 -10.04 3.73
N ALA A 37 -0.34 -11.03 3.84
CA ALA A 37 0.18 -11.74 2.67
C ALA A 37 -0.94 -12.35 1.82
N PHE A 38 -1.90 -13.04 2.44
CA PHE A 38 -3.05 -13.60 1.73
C PHE A 38 -3.92 -12.52 1.06
N SER A 39 -4.30 -11.48 1.81
CA SER A 39 -5.17 -10.41 1.32
C SER A 39 -4.55 -9.70 0.13
N THR A 40 -3.26 -9.36 0.24
CA THR A 40 -2.53 -8.63 -0.79
C THR A 40 -2.27 -9.52 -2.01
N LEU A 41 -1.88 -10.79 -1.82
CA LEU A 41 -1.78 -11.77 -2.91
C LEU A 41 -3.10 -11.91 -3.68
N LEU A 42 -4.23 -12.06 -2.98
CA LEU A 42 -5.54 -12.16 -3.63
C LEU A 42 -5.82 -10.91 -4.49
N LEU A 43 -5.65 -9.73 -3.92
CA LEU A 43 -5.89 -8.46 -4.59
C LEU A 43 -4.93 -8.21 -5.77
N GLY A 44 -3.64 -8.49 -5.58
CA GLY A 44 -2.61 -8.40 -6.61
C GLY A 44 -2.88 -9.36 -7.76
N LEU A 45 -3.19 -10.62 -7.48
CA LEU A 45 -3.53 -11.63 -8.50
C LEU A 45 -4.81 -11.27 -9.25
N LEU A 46 -5.83 -10.73 -8.57
CA LEU A 46 -7.03 -10.20 -9.24
C LEU A 46 -6.69 -9.04 -10.17
N THR A 47 -5.73 -8.20 -9.82
CA THR A 47 -5.24 -7.14 -10.70
C THR A 47 -4.63 -7.70 -11.97
N ILE A 48 -3.78 -8.71 -11.85
CA ILE A 48 -3.17 -9.38 -12.99
C ILE A 48 -4.25 -10.07 -13.83
N ALA A 49 -5.19 -10.77 -13.21
CA ALA A 49 -6.24 -11.50 -13.91
C ALA A 49 -7.23 -10.59 -14.64
N TRP A 50 -7.65 -9.48 -14.04
CA TRP A 50 -8.74 -8.64 -14.55
C TRP A 50 -8.27 -7.35 -15.21
N PHE A 51 -7.11 -6.82 -14.84
CA PHE A 51 -6.66 -5.47 -15.19
C PHE A 51 -5.22 -5.41 -15.73
N ARG A 52 -4.58 -6.54 -16.09
CA ARG A 52 -3.19 -6.57 -16.63
C ARG A 52 -2.89 -5.54 -17.71
N GLY A 53 -3.84 -5.29 -18.61
CA GLY A 53 -3.68 -4.38 -19.74
C GLY A 53 -3.61 -2.90 -19.35
N ARG A 54 -3.89 -2.57 -18.07
CA ARG A 54 -3.80 -1.22 -17.53
C ARG A 54 -2.49 -0.96 -16.80
N LEU A 55 -1.69 -1.99 -16.52
CA LEU A 55 -0.47 -1.86 -15.73
C LEU A 55 0.57 -1.02 -16.49
N ARG A 56 0.99 0.09 -15.87
CA ARG A 56 2.00 1.01 -16.40
C ARG A 56 3.28 0.89 -15.58
N TRP A 57 4.08 -0.13 -15.90
CA TRP A 57 5.31 -0.47 -15.18
C TRP A 57 6.35 0.64 -15.19
N PHE A 58 6.61 1.21 -16.37
CA PHE A 58 7.64 2.23 -16.58
C PHE A 58 7.04 3.40 -17.36
N LYS A 59 7.20 4.62 -16.85
CA LYS A 59 6.86 5.87 -17.58
C LYS A 59 8.10 6.70 -17.91
N VAL A 60 9.23 6.35 -17.31
CA VAL A 60 10.56 6.90 -17.60
C VAL A 60 11.55 5.74 -17.80
N ASN A 61 12.81 6.05 -18.09
CA ASN A 61 13.84 5.03 -18.29
C ASN A 61 14.11 4.20 -17.01
N ALA A 62 14.55 2.96 -17.18
CA ALA A 62 14.70 2.00 -16.08
C ALA A 62 15.69 2.46 -14.99
N VAL A 63 16.77 3.15 -15.37
CA VAL A 63 17.74 3.68 -14.40
C VAL A 63 17.07 4.72 -13.50
N ALA A 64 16.33 5.66 -14.07
CA ALA A 64 15.57 6.65 -13.31
C ALA A 64 14.50 5.99 -12.42
N VAL A 65 13.82 4.95 -12.90
CA VAL A 65 12.85 4.18 -12.09
C VAL A 65 13.50 3.60 -10.84
N VAL A 66 14.65 2.94 -10.97
CA VAL A 66 15.35 2.33 -9.84
C VAL A 66 15.90 3.39 -8.88
N LEU A 67 16.56 4.43 -9.41
CA LEU A 67 17.13 5.50 -8.59
C LEU A 67 16.07 6.28 -7.83
N LEU A 68 14.97 6.66 -8.50
CA LEU A 68 13.86 7.36 -7.87
C LEU A 68 13.13 6.46 -6.87
N GLY A 69 12.93 5.18 -7.19
CA GLY A 69 12.32 4.23 -6.25
C GLY A 69 13.13 4.08 -4.96
N ALA A 70 14.45 3.87 -5.09
CA ALA A 70 15.34 3.78 -3.93
C ALA A 70 15.38 5.10 -3.13
N LEU A 71 15.51 6.25 -3.81
CA LEU A 71 15.51 7.56 -3.15
C LEU A 71 14.22 7.79 -2.35
N PHE A 72 13.06 7.53 -2.95
CA PHE A 72 11.78 7.76 -2.29
C PHE A 72 11.50 6.78 -1.16
N ALA A 73 12.13 5.59 -1.13
CA ALA A 73 12.08 4.71 0.04
C ALA A 73 12.68 5.39 1.28
N PHE A 74 13.83 6.06 1.12
CA PHE A 74 14.46 6.82 2.20
C PHE A 74 13.67 8.08 2.57
N VAL A 75 13.09 8.78 1.60
CA VAL A 75 12.19 9.91 1.86
C VAL A 75 10.98 9.45 2.67
N MET A 76 10.36 8.35 2.29
CA MET A 76 9.22 7.77 2.99
C MET A 76 9.61 7.33 4.42
N TYR A 77 10.77 6.70 4.59
CA TYR A 77 11.30 6.36 5.91
C TYR A 77 11.48 7.61 6.79
N ALA A 78 12.09 8.68 6.25
CA ALA A 78 12.27 9.94 6.98
C ALA A 78 10.93 10.58 7.39
N VAL A 79 9.90 10.51 6.55
CA VAL A 79 8.54 10.96 6.90
C VAL A 79 7.99 10.17 8.08
N PHE A 80 8.19 8.85 8.13
CA PHE A 80 7.74 8.01 9.25
C PHE A 80 8.53 8.27 10.53
N VAL A 81 9.84 8.52 10.46
CA VAL A 81 10.64 8.96 11.61
C VAL A 81 10.11 10.28 12.18
N GLY A 82 9.83 11.26 11.31
CA GLY A 82 9.24 12.54 11.73
C GLY A 82 7.83 12.36 12.31
N GLY A 83 7.02 11.50 11.70
CA GLY A 83 5.68 11.15 12.16
C GLY A 83 5.69 10.48 13.54
N ASP A 84 6.58 9.51 13.77
CA ASP A 84 6.73 8.86 15.07
C ASP A 84 7.20 9.86 16.15
N SER A 85 8.16 10.74 15.83
CA SER A 85 8.58 11.82 16.73
C SER A 85 7.41 12.73 17.12
N LEU A 86 6.57 13.11 16.16
CA LEU A 86 5.36 13.89 16.41
C LEU A 86 4.36 13.12 17.29
N LEU A 87 4.10 11.85 16.98
CA LEU A 87 3.18 11.01 17.77
C LEU A 87 3.68 10.80 19.21
N ARG A 88 4.98 10.63 19.43
CA ARG A 88 5.58 10.62 20.78
C ARG A 88 5.32 11.93 21.51
N HIS A 89 5.49 13.06 20.84
CA HIS A 89 5.23 14.38 21.42
C HIS A 89 3.76 14.59 21.81
N LEU A 90 2.84 13.97 21.06
CA LEU A 90 1.40 14.00 21.32
C LEU A 90 0.94 12.91 22.32
N GLY A 91 1.83 12.06 22.83
CA GLY A 91 1.48 10.95 23.72
C GLY A 91 0.76 9.78 23.03
N LEU A 92 0.90 9.66 21.70
CA LEU A 92 0.22 8.69 20.84
C LEU A 92 1.13 7.54 20.37
N SER A 93 2.35 7.41 20.91
CA SER A 93 3.32 6.38 20.50
C SER A 93 2.82 4.93 20.73
N GLY A 94 1.90 4.73 21.67
CA GLY A 94 1.26 3.42 21.87
C GLY A 94 0.58 2.88 20.61
N TYR A 95 0.07 3.75 19.73
CA TYR A 95 -0.53 3.34 18.47
C TYR A 95 0.48 2.78 17.47
N VAL A 96 1.72 3.27 17.48
CA VAL A 96 2.83 2.72 16.68
C VAL A 96 3.27 1.38 17.25
N ALA A 97 3.45 1.30 18.57
CA ALA A 97 3.82 0.07 19.27
C ALA A 97 2.82 -1.08 19.03
N LEU A 98 1.51 -0.78 18.94
CA LEU A 98 0.50 -1.78 18.60
C LEU A 98 0.77 -2.43 17.24
N VAL A 99 1.19 -1.67 16.23
CA VAL A 99 1.48 -2.19 14.88
C VAL A 99 2.67 -3.14 14.92
N TYR A 100 3.78 -2.71 15.54
CA TYR A 100 4.96 -3.55 15.72
C TYR A 100 4.65 -4.84 16.48
N SER A 101 3.83 -4.76 17.54
CA SER A 101 3.44 -5.94 18.32
C SER A 101 2.67 -6.98 17.50
N MET A 102 1.87 -6.56 16.49
CA MET A 102 1.18 -7.51 15.60
C MET A 102 2.17 -8.27 14.71
N VAL A 103 3.18 -7.58 14.21
CA VAL A 103 4.22 -8.14 13.35
C VAL A 103 5.10 -9.12 14.13
N GLU A 104 5.67 -8.68 15.26
CA GLU A 104 6.62 -9.46 16.08
C GLU A 104 6.02 -10.76 16.63
N ARG A 105 4.71 -10.79 16.90
CA ARG A 105 4.02 -12.00 17.39
C ARG A 105 3.75 -13.03 16.29
N THR A 106 3.83 -12.65 15.02
CA THR A 106 3.38 -13.52 13.92
C THR A 106 4.48 -14.43 13.39
N ILE A 107 5.69 -13.89 13.19
CA ILE A 107 6.73 -14.58 12.42
C ILE A 107 8.15 -14.09 12.76
N GLY A 108 9.17 -14.91 12.47
CA GLY A 108 10.58 -14.56 12.64
C GLY A 108 11.09 -13.52 11.64
N LYS A 109 12.24 -12.92 11.95
CA LYS A 109 12.80 -11.78 11.20
C LYS A 109 13.06 -12.08 9.72
N TYR A 110 13.60 -13.26 9.39
CA TYR A 110 13.97 -13.59 8.02
C TYR A 110 12.74 -13.95 7.17
N GLU A 111 11.80 -14.64 7.76
CA GLU A 111 10.52 -14.95 7.13
C GLU A 111 9.66 -13.70 6.96
N LEU A 112 9.75 -12.74 7.91
CA LEU A 112 9.13 -11.43 7.79
C LEU A 112 9.67 -10.68 6.56
N ALA A 113 11.00 -10.59 6.39
CA ALA A 113 11.60 -9.94 5.23
C ALA A 113 11.11 -10.57 3.90
N ALA A 114 11.10 -11.91 3.82
CA ALA A 114 10.55 -12.59 2.64
C ALA A 114 9.07 -12.28 2.40
N ALA A 115 8.26 -12.22 3.46
CA ALA A 115 6.84 -11.91 3.38
C ALA A 115 6.59 -10.45 2.95
N LEU A 116 7.38 -9.49 3.45
CA LEU A 116 7.23 -8.07 3.14
C LEU A 116 7.54 -7.74 1.68
N ILE A 117 8.48 -8.44 1.04
CA ILE A 117 8.70 -8.33 -0.40
C ILE A 117 7.42 -8.71 -1.17
N ILE A 118 6.79 -9.83 -0.81
CA ILE A 118 5.56 -10.29 -1.48
C ILE A 118 4.41 -9.31 -1.21
N ILE A 119 4.22 -8.92 0.05
CA ILE A 119 3.19 -7.97 0.48
C ILE A 119 3.35 -6.65 -0.29
N GLY A 120 4.53 -6.05 -0.27
CA GLY A 120 4.80 -4.76 -0.93
C GLY A 120 4.55 -4.81 -2.44
N ILE A 121 5.01 -5.86 -3.13
CA ILE A 121 4.74 -6.01 -4.57
C ILE A 121 3.23 -6.13 -4.85
N MET A 122 2.53 -6.97 -4.09
CA MET A 122 1.13 -7.27 -4.35
C MET A 122 0.19 -6.13 -3.94
N GLU A 123 0.54 -5.39 -2.88
CA GLU A 123 -0.12 -4.14 -2.53
C GLU A 123 0.03 -3.11 -3.63
N GLU A 124 1.24 -2.88 -4.13
CA GLU A 124 1.46 -1.89 -5.19
C GLU A 124 0.75 -2.28 -6.48
N LEU A 125 0.74 -3.57 -6.83
CA LEU A 125 -0.07 -4.07 -7.94
C LEU A 125 -1.54 -3.71 -7.76
N TYR A 126 -2.13 -3.93 -6.58
CA TYR A 126 -3.52 -3.58 -6.33
C TYR A 126 -3.75 -2.07 -6.31
N TRP A 127 -3.10 -1.34 -5.41
CA TRP A 127 -3.37 0.07 -5.13
C TRP A 127 -2.95 0.98 -6.29
N ARG A 128 -1.76 0.79 -6.86
CA ARG A 128 -1.17 1.69 -7.88
C ARG A 128 -1.35 1.12 -9.28
N GLY A 129 -1.24 -0.19 -9.45
CA GLY A 129 -1.42 -0.85 -10.73
C GLY A 129 -2.90 -0.96 -11.16
N GLY A 130 -3.78 -1.36 -10.24
CA GLY A 130 -5.18 -1.65 -10.53
C GLY A 130 -6.12 -0.52 -10.16
N LEU A 131 -6.22 -0.19 -8.87
CA LEU A 131 -7.17 0.80 -8.35
C LEU A 131 -6.93 2.19 -8.93
N GLN A 132 -5.69 2.70 -8.88
CA GLN A 132 -5.36 4.01 -9.45
C GLN A 132 -5.65 4.09 -10.96
N GLU A 133 -5.35 3.03 -11.72
CA GLU A 133 -5.65 2.99 -13.17
C GLU A 133 -7.14 2.74 -13.47
N LEU A 134 -7.90 2.17 -12.53
CA LEU A 134 -9.36 2.15 -12.57
C LEU A 134 -9.92 3.57 -12.41
N MET A 135 -9.40 4.33 -11.43
CA MET A 135 -9.79 5.72 -11.17
C MET A 135 -9.44 6.66 -12.32
N ARG A 136 -8.35 6.40 -13.05
CA ARG A 136 -8.03 7.14 -14.28
C ARG A 136 -9.15 7.07 -15.33
N GLY A 137 -9.90 5.96 -15.35
CA GLY A 137 -11.02 5.74 -16.27
C GLY A 137 -12.31 6.48 -15.90
N VAL A 138 -12.40 7.12 -14.72
CA VAL A 138 -13.61 7.84 -14.26
C VAL A 138 -13.81 9.18 -15.00
N GLY A 139 -12.75 9.75 -15.57
CA GLY A 139 -12.81 11.01 -16.32
C GLY A 139 -12.98 12.26 -15.44
N GLY A 140 -13.14 13.43 -16.08
CA GLY A 140 -13.30 14.73 -15.39
C GLY A 140 -12.02 15.27 -14.73
N LEU A 141 -12.16 16.28 -13.86
CA LEU A 141 -11.05 16.85 -13.07
C LEU A 141 -10.31 15.78 -12.27
N VAL A 142 -11.08 14.80 -11.79
CA VAL A 142 -10.62 13.67 -10.98
C VAL A 142 -9.80 12.66 -11.81
N GLY A 143 -10.08 12.51 -13.11
CA GLY A 143 -9.29 11.68 -14.01
C GLY A 143 -7.90 12.24 -14.33
N ARG A 144 -7.63 13.53 -14.04
CA ARG A 144 -6.32 14.17 -14.28
C ARG A 144 -5.28 13.71 -13.27
N GLU A 145 -5.68 13.51 -12.02
CA GLU A 145 -4.80 13.10 -10.92
C GLU A 145 -5.41 11.89 -10.19
N PRO A 146 -5.48 10.71 -10.84
CA PRO A 146 -6.17 9.54 -10.29
C PRO A 146 -5.53 8.98 -9.01
N TRP A 147 -4.28 9.35 -8.75
CA TRP A 147 -3.57 9.00 -7.52
C TRP A 147 -4.20 9.66 -6.29
N LEU A 148 -4.85 10.82 -6.41
CA LEU A 148 -5.56 11.46 -5.29
C LEU A 148 -6.74 10.61 -4.81
N LEU A 149 -7.53 10.07 -5.73
CA LEU A 149 -8.62 9.16 -5.38
C LEU A 149 -8.10 7.86 -4.79
N SER A 150 -7.06 7.30 -5.41
CA SER A 150 -6.46 6.06 -4.92
C SER A 150 -5.91 6.23 -3.50
N MET A 151 -5.15 7.30 -3.25
CA MET A 151 -4.61 7.67 -1.94
C MET A 151 -5.74 7.89 -0.93
N THR A 152 -6.78 8.63 -1.31
CA THR A 152 -7.93 8.86 -0.42
C THR A 152 -8.59 7.54 -0.05
N TYR A 153 -8.88 6.69 -1.04
CA TYR A 153 -9.51 5.39 -0.79
C TYR A 153 -8.63 4.49 0.08
N TYR A 154 -7.34 4.38 -0.24
CA TYR A 154 -6.35 3.65 0.55
C TYR A 154 -6.30 4.14 2.00
N THR A 155 -6.34 5.45 2.23
CA THR A 155 -6.38 6.03 3.58
C THR A 155 -7.68 5.66 4.31
N LEU A 156 -8.81 5.77 3.62
CA LEU A 156 -10.13 5.51 4.22
C LEU A 156 -10.32 4.04 4.63
N VAL A 157 -9.77 3.08 3.89
CA VAL A 157 -9.90 1.66 4.30
C VAL A 157 -9.18 1.37 5.62
N HIS A 158 -8.20 2.18 6.02
CA HIS A 158 -7.51 2.05 7.30
C HIS A 158 -8.27 2.66 8.47
N LEU A 159 -9.33 3.45 8.24
CA LEU A 159 -10.16 3.98 9.33
C LEU A 159 -10.79 2.88 10.17
N SER A 160 -11.01 1.68 9.61
CA SER A 160 -11.54 0.53 10.36
C SER A 160 -10.66 0.12 11.53
N THR A 161 -9.35 0.36 11.44
CA THR A 161 -8.37 -0.01 12.49
C THR A 161 -8.50 0.82 13.75
N LEU A 162 -9.24 1.95 13.68
CA LEU A 162 -9.33 2.95 14.75
C LEU A 162 -7.97 3.39 15.31
N ASN A 163 -6.91 3.26 14.50
CA ASN A 163 -5.54 3.59 14.87
C ASN A 163 -5.09 4.84 14.07
N PRO A 164 -5.01 6.02 14.71
CA PRO A 164 -4.66 7.26 14.01
C PRO A 164 -3.24 7.23 13.41
N ALA A 165 -2.31 6.48 14.00
CA ALA A 165 -0.96 6.33 13.45
C ALA A 165 -0.98 5.55 12.13
N LEU A 166 -1.76 4.46 12.05
CA LEU A 166 -1.94 3.71 10.81
C LEU A 166 -2.65 4.54 9.73
N VAL A 167 -3.67 5.31 10.09
CA VAL A 167 -4.37 6.18 9.13
C VAL A 167 -3.44 7.26 8.57
N ALA A 168 -2.66 7.91 9.43
CA ALA A 168 -1.65 8.89 9.01
C ALA A 168 -0.55 8.25 8.14
N GLY A 169 -0.09 7.05 8.52
CA GLY A 169 0.86 6.28 7.73
C GLY A 169 0.32 5.92 6.35
N ALA A 170 -0.92 5.43 6.28
CA ALA A 170 -1.59 5.11 5.03
C ALA A 170 -1.75 6.35 4.13
N PHE A 171 -2.06 7.51 4.71
CA PHE A 171 -2.08 8.77 3.97
C PHE A 171 -0.71 9.09 3.36
N ALA A 172 0.37 9.01 4.13
CA ALA A 172 1.72 9.30 3.66
C ALA A 172 2.18 8.34 2.55
N VAL A 173 1.99 7.03 2.74
CA VAL A 173 2.29 6.00 1.74
C VAL A 173 1.42 6.19 0.49
N GLY A 174 0.11 6.42 0.68
CA GLY A 174 -0.85 6.74 -0.37
C GLY A 174 -0.37 7.89 -1.26
N LEU A 175 0.06 8.98 -0.63
CA LEU A 175 0.52 10.20 -1.28
C LEU A 175 1.81 9.96 -2.08
N ILE A 176 2.83 9.41 -1.43
CA ILE A 176 4.17 9.25 -2.02
C ILE A 176 4.12 8.22 -3.17
N ASP A 177 3.66 7.01 -2.90
CA ASP A 177 3.67 5.94 -3.90
C ASP A 177 2.64 6.17 -5.00
N GLY A 178 1.48 6.78 -4.67
CA GLY A 178 0.48 7.15 -5.66
C GLY A 178 1.03 8.13 -6.68
N LEU A 179 1.70 9.19 -6.20
CA LEU A 179 2.36 10.17 -7.07
C LEU A 179 3.51 9.53 -7.86
N LEU A 180 4.34 8.70 -7.22
CA LEU A 180 5.47 8.06 -7.87
C LEU A 180 5.02 7.09 -8.96
N ALA A 181 3.98 6.29 -8.73
CA ALA A 181 3.35 5.46 -9.75
C ALA A 181 2.74 6.30 -10.89
N ASP A 182 2.18 7.48 -10.57
CA ASP A 182 1.60 8.35 -11.59
C ASP A 182 2.65 8.99 -12.49
N LYS A 183 3.78 9.44 -11.94
CA LYS A 183 4.80 10.20 -12.69
C LYS A 183 5.96 9.34 -13.22
N VAL A 184 6.36 8.30 -12.50
CA VAL A 184 7.57 7.49 -12.79
C VAL A 184 7.20 6.07 -13.25
N GLY A 185 6.16 5.49 -12.67
CA GLY A 185 5.62 4.18 -13.05
C GLY A 185 5.50 3.23 -11.86
N LEU A 186 4.69 2.17 -12.03
CA LEU A 186 4.40 1.19 -10.99
C LEU A 186 5.66 0.54 -10.41
N ALA A 187 6.68 0.28 -11.24
CA ALA A 187 7.92 -0.32 -10.75
C ALA A 187 8.64 0.58 -9.72
N ALA A 188 8.57 1.91 -9.87
CA ALA A 188 9.22 2.83 -8.93
C ALA A 188 8.50 2.84 -7.57
N SER A 189 7.16 2.82 -7.56
CA SER A 189 6.39 2.72 -6.31
C SER A 189 6.55 1.35 -5.66
N THR A 190 6.61 0.26 -6.45
CA THR A 190 6.94 -1.08 -5.94
C THR A 190 8.31 -1.13 -5.26
N ILE A 191 9.36 -0.58 -5.89
CA ILE A 191 10.68 -0.52 -5.27
C ILE A 191 10.65 0.31 -3.99
N THR A 192 9.99 1.47 -4.03
CA THR A 192 9.85 2.38 -2.88
C THR A 192 9.20 1.68 -1.69
N HIS A 193 8.04 1.07 -1.93
CA HIS A 193 7.24 0.43 -0.90
C HIS A 193 7.96 -0.78 -0.30
N VAL A 194 8.52 -1.68 -1.12
CA VAL A 194 9.25 -2.86 -0.63
C VAL A 194 10.46 -2.44 0.21
N LEU A 195 11.30 -1.52 -0.29
CA LEU A 195 12.47 -1.07 0.45
C LEU A 195 12.08 -0.35 1.74
N TRP A 196 11.01 0.45 1.72
CA TRP A 196 10.51 1.12 2.92
C TRP A 196 9.98 0.12 3.95
N LEU A 197 9.26 -0.94 3.55
CA LEU A 197 8.82 -2.00 4.46
C LEU A 197 10.01 -2.68 5.13
N GLU A 198 11.05 -3.04 4.37
CA GLU A 198 12.28 -3.62 4.91
C GLU A 198 12.97 -2.68 5.90
N LEU A 199 13.07 -1.39 5.55
CA LEU A 199 13.64 -0.37 6.45
C LEU A 199 12.84 -0.28 7.74
N MET A 200 11.51 -0.17 7.65
CA MET A 200 10.62 0.08 8.78
C MET A 200 10.40 -1.12 9.70
N MET A 201 10.45 -2.34 9.17
CA MET A 201 10.02 -3.54 9.92
C MET A 201 11.17 -4.49 10.24
N VAL A 202 12.30 -4.42 9.52
CA VAL A 202 13.38 -5.41 9.60
C VAL A 202 14.72 -4.77 9.96
N LEU A 203 15.08 -3.68 9.27
CA LEU A 203 16.42 -3.09 9.35
C LEU A 203 16.52 -2.01 10.43
N LEU A 204 15.58 -1.07 10.45
CA LEU A 204 15.60 0.13 11.30
C LEU A 204 14.18 0.44 11.87
N PRO A 205 13.58 -0.47 12.66
CA PRO A 205 12.27 -0.24 13.26
C PRO A 205 12.26 0.96 14.22
N LEU A 206 11.11 1.65 14.30
CA LEU A 206 10.90 2.89 15.07
C LEU A 206 10.35 2.63 16.48
#